data_AF-A0A519CT22-F1
#
_entry.id   AF-A0A519CT22-F1
#
_cell.length_a   1.000
_cell.length_b   1.000
_cell.length_c   1.000
_cell.angle_alpha   90.00
_cell.angle_beta   90.00
_cell.angle_gamma   90.00
#
_symmetry.space_group_name_H-M   'P 1'
#
loop_
_entity.id
_entity.type
_entity.pdbx_description
1 polymer ?
#
loop_
_entity_poly.entity_id
_entity_poly.type
_entity_poly.pdbx_seq_one_letter_code
_entity_poly.pdbx_strand_id
1 'polypeptide(L)'
;MGLYGEADIRLNTIIEQNMDIATSQTGKLYYLMNLVKAAAEGTSGTYFRPWEKNHDGWGAIDSKMRKPPVSETFIFMMATMPFLLLEVVLSDKIFGQGWGGFCLTSVVIFATVLFGMRLAKRWTGLLNKPAYNLLRAMNFEASTGFTVIYEEMRLSVLYLYIMQRKPIAWQERMVKIIDSGKNLPQGWKPQLPDFDSHLDDLEYDDDEFEDEQLEAYEEE
;
A
#
# COMPACT_ATOMS: atom_id res chain seq x y z
N MET A 1 8.90 1.16 3.45
CA MET A 1 10.09 0.55 2.79
C MET A 1 10.16 -0.97 2.92
N GLY A 2 9.17 -1.69 3.48
CA GLY A 2 9.29 -3.14 3.73
C GLY A 2 9.66 -3.49 5.17
N LEU A 3 9.80 -2.46 6.02
CA LEU A 3 9.99 -2.54 7.47
C LEU A 3 8.61 -2.66 8.16
N TYR A 4 7.83 -3.68 7.80
CA TYR A 4 6.46 -3.83 8.32
C TYR A 4 6.42 -4.29 9.78
N GLY A 5 7.38 -5.10 10.21
CA GLY A 5 7.46 -5.55 11.61
C GLY A 5 7.73 -4.42 12.59
N GLU A 6 8.72 -3.57 12.29
CA GLU A 6 9.00 -2.37 13.11
C GLU A 6 7.81 -1.40 13.10
N ALA A 7 7.17 -1.22 11.94
CA ALA A 7 5.99 -0.37 11.83
C ALA A 7 4.81 -0.92 12.66
N ASP A 8 4.64 -2.24 12.76
CA ASP A 8 3.59 -2.87 13.57
C ASP A 8 3.82 -2.60 15.06
N ILE A 9 5.04 -2.87 15.55
CA ILE A 9 5.42 -2.63 16.94
C ILE A 9 5.16 -1.17 17.32
N ARG A 10 5.63 -0.22 16.51
CA ARG A 10 5.50 1.21 16.79
C ARG A 10 4.04 1.69 16.71
N LEU A 11 3.25 1.16 15.78
CA LEU A 11 1.84 1.52 15.67
C LEU A 11 1.04 1.01 16.88
N ASN A 12 1.40 -0.15 17.44
CA ASN A 12 0.83 -0.63 18.70
C ASN A 12 1.24 0.27 19.88
N THR A 13 2.51 0.67 19.99
CA THR A 13 2.98 1.59 21.05
C THR A 13 2.21 2.91 21.06
N ILE A 14 1.97 3.50 19.87
CA ILE A 14 1.20 4.76 19.75
C ILE A 14 -0.23 4.62 20.30
N ILE A 15 -0.84 3.44 20.15
CA ILE A 15 -2.20 3.16 20.63
C ILE A 15 -2.19 2.90 22.13
N GLU A 16 -1.21 2.14 22.62
CA GLU A 16 -1.03 1.83 24.04
C GLU A 16 -0.74 3.07 24.88
N GLN A 17 0.00 4.04 24.32
CA GLN A 17 0.24 5.36 24.93
C GLN A 17 -0.99 6.29 24.92
N ASN A 18 -2.17 5.75 24.60
CA ASN A 18 -3.48 6.38 24.77
C ASN A 18 -3.57 7.79 24.16
N MET A 19 -3.11 7.94 22.92
CA MET A 19 -3.38 9.17 22.17
C MET A 19 -4.90 9.38 22.04
N ASP A 20 -5.38 10.56 22.44
CA ASP A 20 -6.75 11.01 22.22
C ASP A 20 -7.00 11.18 20.70
N ILE A 21 -7.30 10.07 20.05
CA ILE A 21 -7.61 10.04 18.62
C ILE A 21 -9.08 10.37 18.45
N ALA A 22 -9.37 11.41 17.67
CA ALA A 22 -10.74 11.75 17.31
C ALA A 22 -11.45 10.52 16.70
N THR A 23 -12.69 10.26 17.12
CA THR A 23 -13.49 9.07 16.74
C THR A 23 -13.58 8.86 15.21
N SER A 24 -13.48 9.93 14.43
CA SER A 24 -13.50 9.91 12.95
C SER A 24 -12.23 9.30 12.32
N GLN A 25 -11.11 9.26 13.04
CA GLN A 25 -9.81 8.75 12.58
C GLN A 25 -9.54 7.33 13.08
N THR A 26 -10.18 6.93 14.18
CA THR A 26 -10.06 5.61 14.80
C THR A 26 -10.28 4.46 13.82
N GLY A 27 -11.31 4.54 12.95
CA GLY A 27 -11.57 3.50 11.95
C GLY A 27 -10.47 3.34 10.90
N LYS A 28 -9.84 4.45 10.48
CA LYS A 28 -8.72 4.43 9.52
C LYS A 28 -7.46 3.86 10.16
N LEU A 29 -7.24 4.18 11.43
CA LEU A 29 -6.13 3.64 12.21
C LEU A 29 -6.23 2.12 12.34
N TYR A 30 -7.38 1.59 12.78
CA TYR A 30 -7.56 0.14 12.88
C TYR A 30 -7.44 -0.59 11.54
N TYR A 31 -7.90 0.03 10.45
CA TYR A 31 -7.68 -0.48 9.11
C TYR A 31 -6.18 -0.55 8.76
N LEU A 32 -5.43 0.52 9.03
CA LEU A 32 -4.00 0.58 8.79
C LEU A 32 -3.26 -0.46 9.64
N MET A 33 -3.61 -0.58 10.92
CA MET A 33 -3.04 -1.57 11.84
C MET A 33 -3.23 -2.99 11.31
N ASN A 34 -4.46 -3.35 10.93
CA ASN A 34 -4.73 -4.67 10.37
C ASN A 34 -3.96 -4.93 9.07
N LEU A 35 -3.75 -3.90 8.24
CA LEU A 35 -2.95 -4.01 7.02
C LEU A 35 -1.47 -4.20 7.35
N VAL A 36 -0.91 -3.40 8.26
CA VAL A 36 0.49 -3.48 8.67
C VAL A 36 0.77 -4.81 9.36
N LYS A 37 -0.10 -5.23 10.28
CA LYS A 37 -0.04 -6.53 10.95
C LYS A 37 -0.09 -7.68 9.95
N ALA A 38 -1.04 -7.68 9.01
CA ALA A 38 -1.09 -8.69 7.95
C ALA A 38 0.16 -8.66 7.04
N ALA A 39 0.78 -7.49 6.88
CA ALA A 39 2.03 -7.32 6.16
C ALA A 39 3.30 -7.62 7.00
N ALA A 40 3.18 -7.70 8.32
CA ALA A 40 4.27 -8.08 9.22
C ALA A 40 4.28 -9.60 9.45
N GLU A 41 3.09 -10.21 9.59
CA GLU A 41 2.88 -11.65 9.76
C GLU A 41 3.11 -12.44 8.46
N GLY A 42 2.99 -11.80 7.31
CA GLY A 42 3.28 -12.45 6.04
C GLY A 42 4.77 -12.78 5.87
N THR A 43 5.08 -13.78 5.05
CA THR A 43 6.44 -14.33 4.91
C THR A 43 7.45 -13.24 4.57
N SER A 44 8.35 -12.96 5.51
CA SER A 44 9.34 -11.87 5.56
C SER A 44 10.27 -11.74 4.35
N GLY A 45 10.33 -12.75 3.46
CA GLY A 45 11.07 -12.73 2.20
C GLY A 45 10.28 -12.32 0.94
N THR A 46 8.98 -12.02 1.05
CA THR A 46 8.13 -11.71 -0.12
C THR A 46 7.99 -10.22 -0.43
N TYR A 47 8.39 -9.33 0.49
CA TYR A 47 8.19 -7.90 0.33
C TYR A 47 9.32 -7.25 -0.45
N PHE A 48 8.98 -6.63 -1.58
CA PHE A 48 9.97 -5.96 -2.43
C PHE A 48 10.72 -4.86 -1.69
N ARG A 49 12.04 -5.02 -1.61
CA ARG A 49 13.03 -4.07 -1.09
C ARG A 49 13.85 -3.47 -2.24
N PRO A 50 13.63 -2.20 -2.61
CA PRO A 50 14.28 -1.62 -3.78
C PRO A 50 15.82 -1.58 -3.68
N TRP A 51 16.38 -1.36 -2.49
CA TRP A 51 17.85 -1.25 -2.32
C TRP A 51 18.59 -2.59 -2.48
N GLU A 52 17.89 -3.72 -2.44
CA GLU A 52 18.46 -5.05 -2.64
C GLU A 52 18.41 -5.41 -4.14
N LYS A 53 19.55 -5.36 -4.82
CA LYS A 53 19.65 -5.62 -6.28
C LYS A 53 19.21 -7.03 -6.68
N ASN A 54 19.45 -8.02 -5.82
CA ASN A 54 19.17 -9.44 -6.08
C ASN A 54 17.80 -9.89 -5.57
N HIS A 55 16.89 -8.97 -5.26
CA HIS A 55 15.57 -9.31 -4.74
C HIS A 55 14.64 -9.82 -5.86
N ASP A 56 13.92 -10.93 -5.64
CA ASP A 56 13.04 -11.59 -6.63
C ASP A 56 12.02 -10.66 -7.30
N GLY A 57 11.56 -9.65 -6.56
CA GLY A 57 10.68 -8.59 -7.05
C GLY A 57 11.22 -7.84 -8.28
N TRP A 58 12.54 -7.75 -8.49
CA TRP A 58 13.12 -7.20 -9.73
C TRP A 58 12.86 -8.08 -10.94
N GLY A 59 13.01 -9.41 -10.82
CA GLY A 59 12.66 -10.35 -11.88
C GLY A 59 11.17 -10.34 -12.22
N ALA A 60 10.31 -10.16 -11.20
CA ALA A 60 8.87 -10.01 -11.41
C ALA A 60 8.53 -8.72 -12.20
N ILE A 61 9.25 -7.62 -11.96
CA ILE A 61 9.12 -6.37 -12.74
C ILE A 61 9.58 -6.60 -14.18
N ASP A 62 10.76 -7.19 -14.35
CA ASP A 62 11.39 -7.45 -15.65
C ASP A 62 10.46 -8.25 -16.59
N SER A 63 9.84 -9.32 -16.08
CA SER A 63 8.91 -10.14 -16.85
C SER A 63 7.65 -9.41 -17.33
N LYS A 64 7.24 -8.30 -16.68
CA LYS A 64 5.98 -7.58 -16.97
C LYS A 64 6.16 -6.13 -17.42
N MET A 65 7.39 -5.61 -17.51
CA MET A 65 7.63 -4.19 -17.80
C MET A 65 7.14 -3.70 -19.16
N ARG A 66 6.94 -4.62 -20.12
CA ARG A 66 6.51 -4.29 -21.49
C ARG A 66 5.00 -4.01 -21.63
N LYS A 67 4.21 -4.19 -20.57
CA LYS A 67 2.75 -4.02 -20.60
C LYS A 67 2.29 -2.99 -19.56
N PRO A 68 1.27 -2.17 -19.87
CA PRO A 68 0.67 -1.29 -18.87
C PRO A 68 -0.03 -2.11 -17.77
N PRO A 69 -0.21 -1.53 -16.56
CA PRO A 69 -0.96 -2.19 -15.50
C PRO A 69 -2.41 -2.38 -15.92
N VAL A 70 -3.00 -3.49 -15.49
CA VAL A 70 -4.35 -3.88 -15.90
C VAL A 70 -5.39 -3.13 -15.06
N SER A 71 -6.42 -2.57 -15.71
CA SER A 71 -7.51 -1.89 -15.01
C SER A 71 -8.53 -2.88 -14.43
N GLU A 72 -9.20 -2.49 -13.35
CA GLU A 72 -10.26 -3.30 -12.73
C GLU A 72 -11.41 -3.55 -13.71
N THR A 73 -11.82 -2.51 -14.43
CA THR A 73 -12.86 -2.62 -15.45
C THR A 73 -12.50 -3.62 -16.54
N PHE A 74 -11.24 -3.66 -16.97
CA PHE A 74 -10.79 -4.64 -17.98
C PHE A 74 -10.90 -6.08 -17.47
N ILE A 75 -10.46 -6.35 -16.23
CA ILE A 75 -10.60 -7.69 -15.63
C ILE A 75 -12.06 -8.06 -15.45
N PHE A 76 -12.89 -7.12 -14.98
CA PHE A 76 -14.32 -7.35 -14.81
C PHE A 76 -15.00 -7.64 -16.15
N MET A 77 -14.68 -6.89 -17.21
CA MET A 77 -15.22 -7.15 -18.55
C MET A 77 -14.76 -8.50 -19.09
N MET A 78 -13.49 -8.86 -18.93
CA MET A 78 -12.97 -10.13 -19.43
C MET A 78 -13.51 -11.34 -18.64
N ALA A 79 -13.62 -11.22 -17.32
CA ALA A 79 -13.99 -12.33 -16.46
C ALA A 79 -15.51 -12.45 -16.29
N THR A 80 -16.22 -11.35 -15.98
CA THR A 80 -17.63 -11.39 -15.55
C THR A 80 -18.61 -11.23 -16.72
N MET A 81 -18.27 -10.40 -17.72
CA MET A 81 -19.19 -10.10 -18.84
C MET A 81 -19.64 -11.35 -19.62
N PRO A 82 -18.77 -12.34 -19.93
CA PRO A 82 -19.21 -13.55 -20.63
C PRO A 82 -20.24 -14.36 -19.83
N PHE A 83 -20.13 -14.39 -18.50
CA PHE A 83 -21.10 -15.07 -17.65
C PHE A 83 -22.43 -14.32 -17.59
N LEU A 84 -22.40 -12.98 -17.51
CA LEU A 84 -23.62 -12.17 -17.56
C LEU A 84 -24.39 -12.37 -18.87
N LEU A 85 -23.68 -12.43 -20.00
CA LEU A 85 -24.29 -12.71 -21.30
C LEU A 85 -24.93 -14.12 -21.30
N LEU A 86 -24.21 -15.12 -20.78
CA LEU A 86 -24.70 -16.49 -20.67
C LEU A 86 -25.95 -16.58 -19.77
N GLU A 87 -25.96 -15.89 -18.63
CA GLU A 87 -27.10 -15.81 -17.72
C GLU A 87 -28.35 -15.25 -18.40
N VAL A 88 -28.19 -14.18 -19.19
CA VAL A 88 -29.30 -13.55 -19.92
C VAL A 88 -29.80 -14.43 -21.06
N VAL A 89 -28.92 -15.14 -21.79
CA VAL A 89 -29.36 -16.02 -22.88
C VAL A 89 -30.04 -17.29 -22.37
N LEU A 90 -29.62 -17.80 -21.21
CA LEU A 90 -30.19 -19.01 -20.60
C LEU A 90 -31.36 -18.73 -19.65
N SER A 91 -31.63 -17.46 -19.32
CA SER A 91 -32.65 -17.06 -18.34
C SER A 91 -34.01 -17.68 -18.64
N ASP A 92 -34.45 -17.55 -19.89
CA ASP A 92 -35.79 -17.95 -20.32
C ASP A 92 -35.96 -19.47 -20.32
N LYS A 93 -34.86 -20.20 -20.51
CA LYS A 93 -34.84 -21.67 -20.51
C LYS A 93 -34.86 -22.25 -19.10
N ILE A 94 -34.25 -21.56 -18.13
CA ILE A 94 -34.09 -22.07 -16.76
C ILE A 94 -35.23 -21.60 -15.86
N PHE A 95 -35.56 -20.31 -15.89
CA PHE A 95 -36.52 -19.69 -14.98
C PHE A 95 -37.91 -19.48 -15.60
N GLY A 96 -38.05 -19.71 -16.90
CA GLY A 96 -39.30 -19.54 -17.64
C GLY A 96 -39.68 -18.08 -17.89
N GLN A 97 -40.74 -17.87 -18.66
CA GLN A 97 -41.26 -16.54 -18.96
C GLN A 97 -42.30 -16.10 -17.92
N GLY A 98 -42.18 -14.87 -17.43
CA GLY A 98 -43.13 -14.25 -16.48
C GLY A 98 -42.46 -13.39 -15.42
N TRP A 99 -43.27 -12.74 -14.58
CA TRP A 99 -42.80 -11.84 -13.51
C TRP A 99 -41.90 -12.53 -12.49
N GLY A 100 -42.19 -13.78 -12.14
CA GLY A 100 -41.36 -14.56 -11.21
C GLY A 100 -39.98 -14.89 -11.79
N GLY A 101 -39.93 -15.30 -13.05
CA GLY A 101 -38.68 -15.56 -13.77
C GLY A 101 -37.81 -14.31 -13.86
N PHE A 102 -38.41 -13.17 -14.23
CA PHE A 102 -37.72 -11.87 -14.28
C PHE A 102 -37.11 -11.45 -12.93
N CYS A 103 -37.83 -11.67 -11.83
CA CYS A 103 -37.33 -11.34 -10.50
C CYS A 103 -36.14 -12.22 -10.12
N LEU A 104 -36.24 -13.54 -10.33
CA LEU A 104 -35.16 -14.48 -10.04
C LEU A 104 -33.91 -14.20 -10.89
N THR A 105 -34.08 -13.94 -12.17
CA THR A 105 -32.95 -13.62 -13.07
C THR A 105 -32.25 -12.34 -12.65
N SER A 106 -33.01 -11.33 -12.21
CA SER A 106 -32.44 -10.07 -11.72
C SER A 106 -31.62 -10.27 -10.44
N VAL A 107 -32.09 -11.11 -9.51
CA VAL A 107 -31.34 -11.45 -8.29
C VAL A 107 -30.05 -12.20 -8.62
N VAL A 108 -30.10 -13.14 -9.57
CA VAL A 108 -28.91 -13.88 -10.02
C VAL A 108 -27.88 -12.95 -10.66
N ILE A 109 -28.30 -12.10 -11.59
CA ILE A 109 -27.42 -11.09 -12.23
C ILE A 109 -26.80 -10.17 -11.18
N PHE A 110 -27.59 -9.73 -10.20
CA PHE A 110 -27.07 -8.87 -9.14
C PHE A 110 -26.00 -9.59 -8.30
N ALA A 111 -26.23 -10.85 -7.94
CA ALA A 111 -25.27 -11.66 -7.22
C ALA A 111 -23.97 -11.89 -8.02
N THR A 112 -24.09 -12.12 -9.33
CA THR A 112 -22.94 -12.39 -10.21
C THR A 112 -22.12 -11.13 -10.45
N VAL A 113 -22.75 -9.96 -10.57
CA VAL A 113 -22.04 -8.66 -10.59
C VAL A 113 -21.30 -8.40 -9.27
N LEU A 114 -21.94 -8.62 -8.11
CA LEU A 114 -21.29 -8.43 -6.81
C LEU A 114 -20.07 -9.34 -6.63
N PHE A 115 -20.21 -10.60 -7.02
CA PHE A 115 -19.12 -11.58 -6.95
C PHE A 115 -18.00 -11.22 -7.95
N GLY A 116 -18.37 -10.86 -9.18
CA GLY A 116 -17.46 -10.43 -10.23
C GLY A 116 -16.64 -9.21 -9.83
N MET A 117 -17.25 -8.21 -9.18
CA MET A 117 -16.53 -7.05 -8.66
C MET A 117 -15.50 -7.45 -7.59
N ARG A 118 -15.86 -8.34 -6.64
CA ARG A 118 -14.90 -8.82 -5.63
C ARG A 118 -13.73 -9.57 -6.27
N LEU A 119 -14.01 -10.43 -7.25
CA LEU A 119 -12.98 -11.19 -7.94
C LEU A 119 -12.06 -10.27 -8.75
N ALA A 120 -12.62 -9.32 -9.48
CA ALA A 120 -11.87 -8.34 -10.25
C ALA A 120 -10.91 -7.54 -9.35
N LYS A 121 -11.39 -7.03 -8.20
CA LYS A 121 -10.55 -6.33 -7.20
C LYS A 121 -9.41 -7.21 -6.67
N ARG A 122 -9.68 -8.48 -6.39
CA ARG A 122 -8.65 -9.41 -5.92
C ARG A 122 -7.60 -9.66 -7.00
N TRP A 123 -8.04 -9.84 -8.24
CA TRP A 123 -7.16 -10.16 -9.36
C TRP A 123 -6.33 -8.97 -9.83
N THR A 124 -6.87 -7.75 -9.84
CA THR A 124 -6.08 -6.54 -10.13
C THR A 124 -4.91 -6.41 -9.17
N GLY A 125 -5.16 -6.59 -7.88
CA GLY A 125 -4.12 -6.54 -6.85
C GLY A 125 -3.00 -7.55 -7.11
N LEU A 126 -3.35 -8.78 -7.47
CA LEU A 126 -2.39 -9.85 -7.76
C LEU A 126 -1.60 -9.61 -9.06
N LEU A 127 -2.29 -9.25 -10.15
CA LEU A 127 -1.67 -9.09 -11.47
C LEU A 127 -0.77 -7.86 -11.54
N ASN A 128 -1.15 -6.79 -10.84
CA ASN A 128 -0.42 -5.52 -10.79
C ASN A 128 0.65 -5.47 -9.69
N LYS A 129 0.91 -6.56 -8.95
CA LYS A 129 2.03 -6.63 -7.98
C LYS A 129 3.36 -6.09 -8.55
N PRO A 130 3.79 -6.44 -9.77
CA PRO A 130 5.01 -5.88 -10.35
C PRO A 130 4.94 -4.36 -10.58
N ALA A 131 3.79 -3.83 -10.97
CA ALA A 131 3.59 -2.39 -11.12
C ALA A 131 3.69 -1.65 -9.78
N TYR A 132 3.13 -2.22 -8.71
CA TYR A 132 3.27 -1.66 -7.35
C TYR A 132 4.71 -1.73 -6.84
N ASN A 133 5.44 -2.80 -7.17
CA ASN A 133 6.87 -2.92 -6.85
C ASN A 133 7.69 -1.87 -7.60
N LEU A 134 7.47 -1.68 -8.90
CA LEU A 134 8.16 -0.63 -9.66
C LEU A 134 7.83 0.76 -9.11
N LEU A 135 6.56 1.03 -8.79
CA LEU A 135 6.16 2.28 -8.15
C LEU A 135 6.88 2.48 -6.80
N ARG A 136 7.08 1.41 -6.02
CA ARG A 136 7.84 1.45 -4.77
C ARG A 136 9.31 1.80 -5.02
N ALA A 137 9.93 1.22 -6.05
CA ALA A 137 11.28 1.60 -6.46
C ALA A 137 11.36 3.07 -6.90
N MET A 138 10.40 3.54 -7.70
CA MET A 138 10.36 4.95 -8.13
C MET A 138 10.19 5.90 -6.93
N ASN A 139 9.32 5.58 -5.98
CA ASN A 139 9.17 6.38 -4.76
C ASN A 139 10.46 6.36 -3.92
N PHE A 140 11.18 5.24 -3.90
CA PHE A 140 12.47 5.12 -3.23
C PHE A 140 13.52 6.04 -3.86
N GLU A 141 13.66 6.04 -5.19
CA GLU A 141 14.55 6.97 -5.89
C GLU A 141 14.16 8.42 -5.62
N ALA A 142 12.87 8.72 -5.70
CA ALA A 142 12.35 10.06 -5.43
C ALA A 142 12.69 10.51 -4.01
N SER A 143 12.59 9.64 -3.00
CA SER A 143 12.89 10.00 -1.60
C SER A 143 14.38 10.14 -1.33
N THR A 144 15.20 9.25 -1.88
CA THR A 144 16.64 9.17 -1.54
C THR A 144 17.51 10.03 -2.44
N GLY A 145 17.06 10.36 -3.64
CA GLY A 145 17.86 11.06 -4.65
C GLY A 145 18.93 10.17 -5.30
N PHE A 146 18.93 8.86 -5.03
CA PHE A 146 19.82 7.90 -5.67
C PHE A 146 19.10 7.09 -6.75
N THR A 147 19.84 6.69 -7.77
CA THR A 147 19.38 5.81 -8.85
C THR A 147 19.60 4.34 -8.49
N VAL A 148 18.55 3.54 -8.63
CA VAL A 148 18.49 2.11 -8.32
C VAL A 148 17.88 1.31 -9.48
N ILE A 149 16.91 1.89 -10.21
CA ILE A 149 16.21 1.26 -11.34
C ILE A 149 17.16 1.20 -12.54
N TYR A 150 17.26 0.02 -13.16
CA TYR A 150 18.04 -0.23 -14.38
C TYR A 150 17.51 0.56 -15.57
N GLU A 151 18.42 0.96 -16.47
CA GLU A 151 18.10 1.80 -17.63
C GLU A 151 17.05 1.16 -18.56
N GLU A 152 17.15 -0.15 -18.80
CA GLU A 152 16.16 -0.89 -19.61
C GLU A 152 14.74 -0.80 -19.03
N MET A 153 14.60 -0.86 -17.70
CA MET A 153 13.31 -0.72 -17.03
C MET A 153 12.77 0.70 -17.13
N ARG A 154 13.62 1.73 -17.22
CA ARG A 154 13.17 3.13 -17.38
C ARG A 154 12.56 3.39 -18.74
N LEU A 155 13.09 2.74 -19.77
CA LEU A 155 12.56 2.82 -21.15
C LEU A 155 11.29 1.98 -21.34
N SER A 156 10.89 1.20 -20.33
CA SER A 156 9.74 0.32 -20.41
C SER A 156 8.41 1.07 -20.45
N VAL A 157 7.41 0.46 -21.11
CA VAL A 157 6.04 0.97 -21.17
C VAL A 157 5.45 1.15 -19.77
N LEU A 158 5.73 0.21 -18.86
CA LEU A 158 5.22 0.25 -17.49
C LEU A 158 5.78 1.46 -16.72
N TYR A 159 7.07 1.74 -16.85
CA TYR A 159 7.69 2.90 -16.18
C TYR A 159 7.10 4.21 -16.69
N LEU A 160 7.06 4.39 -18.01
CA LEU A 160 6.49 5.58 -18.65
C LEU A 160 5.02 5.79 -18.27
N TYR A 161 4.23 4.72 -18.26
CA TYR A 161 2.83 4.77 -17.87
C TYR A 161 2.63 5.26 -16.42
N ILE A 162 3.47 4.79 -15.49
CA ILE A 162 3.40 5.23 -14.09
C ILE A 162 3.87 6.69 -13.96
N MET A 163 4.97 7.03 -14.63
CA MET A 163 5.57 8.38 -14.63
C MET A 163 4.57 9.45 -15.11
N GLN A 164 3.91 9.22 -16.25
CA GLN A 164 2.95 10.16 -16.86
C GLN A 164 1.76 10.51 -15.95
N ARG A 165 1.38 9.61 -15.04
CA ARG A 165 0.25 9.79 -14.11
C ARG A 165 0.63 10.55 -12.83
N LYS A 166 1.91 10.86 -12.63
CA LYS A 166 2.39 11.61 -11.46
C LYS A 166 2.32 13.12 -11.69
N PRO A 167 2.25 13.94 -10.62
CA PRO A 167 2.31 15.39 -10.75
C PRO A 167 3.59 15.87 -11.44
N ILE A 168 3.51 16.98 -12.17
CA ILE A 168 4.64 17.53 -12.96
C ILE A 168 5.88 17.76 -12.08
N ALA A 169 5.72 18.36 -10.90
CA ALA A 169 6.83 18.58 -9.97
C ALA A 169 7.55 17.28 -9.55
N TRP A 170 6.80 16.19 -9.42
CA TRP A 170 7.38 14.88 -9.12
C TRP A 170 8.14 14.32 -10.32
N GLN A 171 7.61 14.50 -11.53
CA GLN A 171 8.26 14.09 -12.78
C GLN A 171 9.57 14.84 -12.99
N GLU A 172 9.57 16.17 -12.86
CA GLU A 172 10.77 17.00 -13.00
C GLU A 172 11.86 16.63 -12.00
N ARG A 173 11.48 16.39 -10.74
CA ARG A 173 12.41 15.91 -9.71
C ARG A 173 13.03 14.58 -10.12
N MET A 174 12.21 13.64 -10.58
CA MET A 174 12.68 12.33 -11.00
C MET A 174 13.67 12.44 -12.17
N VAL A 175 13.39 13.29 -13.16
CA VAL A 175 14.32 13.56 -14.28
C VAL A 175 15.64 14.12 -13.75
N LYS A 176 15.63 15.11 -12.84
CA LYS A 176 16.86 15.64 -12.22
C LYS A 176 17.66 14.59 -11.46
N ILE A 177 16.99 13.66 -10.78
CA ILE A 177 17.65 12.55 -10.07
C ILE A 177 18.31 11.61 -11.08
N ILE A 178 17.62 11.27 -12.17
CA ILE A 178 18.15 10.45 -13.26
C ILE A 178 19.37 11.12 -13.88
N ASP A 179 19.27 12.41 -14.21
CA ASP A 179 20.36 13.20 -14.79
C ASP A 179 21.59 13.27 -13.87
N SER A 180 21.37 13.25 -12.55
CA SER A 180 22.46 13.25 -11.58
C SER A 180 23.29 11.97 -11.59
N GLY A 181 22.73 10.84 -12.06
CA GLY A 181 23.41 9.55 -12.19
C GLY A 181 23.98 8.98 -10.89
N LYS A 182 23.54 9.47 -9.72
CA LYS A 182 24.10 9.07 -8.43
C LYS A 182 23.60 7.69 -8.03
N ASN A 183 24.46 6.69 -8.23
CA ASN A 183 24.15 5.32 -7.81
C ASN A 183 24.07 5.20 -6.28
N LEU A 184 23.21 4.29 -5.82
CA LEU A 184 23.11 3.95 -4.40
C LEU A 184 24.46 3.40 -3.88
N PRO A 185 24.99 3.91 -2.74
CA PRO A 185 26.24 3.42 -2.19
C PRO A 185 26.13 1.95 -1.76
N GLN A 186 27.25 1.22 -1.83
CA GLN A 186 27.28 -0.19 -1.45
C GLN A 186 26.99 -0.36 0.04
N GLY A 187 26.08 -1.28 0.38
CA GLY A 187 25.69 -1.52 1.77
C GLY A 187 24.73 -0.49 2.36
N TRP A 188 24.12 0.36 1.53
CA TRP A 188 23.11 1.30 1.99
C TRP A 188 21.96 0.59 2.70
N LYS A 189 21.60 1.11 3.88
CA LYS A 189 20.43 0.68 4.65
C LYS A 189 19.63 1.93 5.03
N PRO A 190 18.30 1.82 5.14
CA PRO A 190 17.50 2.91 5.68
C PRO A 190 18.00 3.26 7.08
N GLN A 191 18.34 4.52 7.31
CA GLN A 191 18.58 5.06 8.64
C GLN A 191 17.23 5.42 9.23
N LEU A 192 16.90 4.80 10.35
CA LEU A 192 15.73 5.18 11.14
C LEU A 192 16.19 6.18 12.20
N PRO A 193 15.35 7.17 12.55
CA PRO A 193 15.57 7.96 13.75
C PRO A 193 15.73 7.05 14.97
N ASP A 194 16.51 7.51 15.94
CA ASP A 194 16.42 6.92 17.26
C ASP A 194 15.06 7.30 17.86
N PHE A 195 14.25 6.29 18.17
CA PHE A 195 12.90 6.50 18.69
C PHE A 195 12.84 6.38 20.20
N ASP A 196 13.90 5.87 20.83
CA ASP A 196 13.94 5.62 22.27
C ASP A 196 14.71 6.73 23.00
N SER A 197 15.18 7.75 22.26
CA SER A 197 15.87 8.94 22.80
C SER A 197 15.06 9.75 23.82
N HIS A 198 13.74 9.58 23.88
CA HIS A 198 12.86 10.25 24.84
C HIS A 198 12.84 9.55 26.21
N LEU A 199 13.39 8.33 26.31
CA LEU A 199 13.52 7.62 27.58
C LEU A 199 14.72 8.13 28.38
N ASP A 200 15.76 8.63 27.70
CA ASP A 200 16.95 9.21 28.33
C ASP A 200 16.63 10.54 29.07
N ASP A 201 15.62 11.29 28.62
CA ASP A 201 15.16 12.52 29.28
C ASP A 201 14.33 12.24 30.55
N LEU A 202 13.79 11.03 30.73
CA LEU A 202 13.00 10.64 31.91
C LEU A 202 13.86 10.14 33.07
N GLU A 203 15.14 9.81 32.83
CA GLU A 203 16.07 9.36 33.87
C GLU A 203 16.67 10.54 34.67
N TYR A 204 16.35 11.78 34.29
CA TYR A 204 16.86 13.00 34.93
C TYR A 204 15.83 13.76 35.79
N ASP A 205 14.58 13.30 35.83
CA ASP A 205 13.48 13.93 36.58
C ASP A 205 13.09 13.15 37.86
N ASP A 206 13.92 12.22 38.32
CA ASP A 206 13.66 11.41 39.53
C ASP A 206 14.41 11.86 40.80
N ASP A 207 15.20 12.95 40.77
CA ASP A 207 16.05 13.35 41.91
C ASP A 207 15.86 14.80 42.45
N GLU A 208 14.80 15.55 42.09
CA GLU A 208 14.54 16.86 42.76
C GLU A 208 13.08 17.33 42.78
N PHE A 209 12.13 16.43 43.08
CA PHE A 209 10.82 16.83 43.62
C PHE A 209 10.63 16.30 45.04
N GLU A 210 11.56 16.68 45.94
CA GLU A 210 11.28 16.62 47.38
C GLU A 210 10.17 17.64 47.70
N ASP A 211 8.98 17.13 47.99
CA ASP A 211 7.95 17.71 48.87
C ASP A 211 8.02 19.22 49.16
N GLU A 212 7.85 20.09 48.17
CA GLU A 212 7.32 21.44 48.45
C GLU A 212 5.83 21.27 48.76
N GLN A 213 5.53 21.13 50.06
CA GLN A 213 4.19 21.31 50.61
C GLN A 213 3.62 22.60 50.01
N LEU A 214 2.62 22.45 49.15
CA LEU A 214 1.81 23.56 48.66
C LEU A 214 1.15 24.21 49.88
N GLU A 215 1.76 25.28 50.42
CA GLU A 215 1.13 26.10 51.44
C GLU A 215 -0.18 26.65 50.87
N ALA A 216 -1.29 26.31 51.54
CA ALA A 216 -2.59 26.84 51.20
C ALA A 216 -2.54 28.37 51.34
N TYR A 217 -2.79 29.07 50.24
CA TYR A 217 -2.96 30.53 50.25
C TYR A 217 -4.02 30.91 51.30
N GLU A 218 -3.62 31.60 52.36
CA GLU A 218 -4.55 32.28 53.26
C GLU A 218 -5.11 33.51 52.53
N GLU A 219 -6.44 33.56 52.38
CA GLU A 219 -7.15 34.75 51.94
C GLU A 219 -7.14 35.80 53.06
N GLU A 220 -6.49 36.95 52.82
CA GLU A 220 -6.83 38.24 53.45
C GLU A 220 -7.33 39.24 52.39
#